data_AF-A0A9P6SC80-F1
#
_entry.id   AF-A0A9P6SC80-F1
#
_cell.length_a   1.000
_cell.length_b   1.000
_cell.length_c   1.000
_cell.angle_alpha   90.00
_cell.angle_beta   90.00
_cell.angle_gamma   90.00
#
_symmetry.space_group_name_H-M   'P 1'
#
loop_
_entity.id
_entity.type
_entity.pdbx_description
1 polymer ?
#
loop_
_entity_poly.entity_id
_entity_poly.type
_entity_poly.pdbx_seq_one_letter_code
_entity_poly.pdbx_strand_id
1 'polypeptide(L)'
;MYSLHTPTNKPDSLAHYVFSSALVPSSAIATLGLSVLIVSNMSLTNDGLVTILQGSPRLTGLTFACVNLIGPILSFQHTGMKSLNADFKFIFPDAPTDASVFSYFPNVERLNVWDPPPTFSSGRIKEILTRHCPRLTGYKLQDKTGTPLVPEFCTNIAANNITEIMFRFRHISLETVSAILMHQASLKSVRHFSFPDGIDMEAEQVAPVSNHFQAWGSFLQLIPRGCSKLETLELNAHEMDMDVVEQGEWACKNLKNIQIRVKGLDTKDKILKAIALWRKGCWQRWQEEAGAPVGAERRLKETDTSIEARVARHLLKFDKLWTVWLGYQSWNPI
;
A
#
# COMPACT_ATOMS: atom_id res chain seq x y z
N MET A 1 -4.33 13.58 22.47
CA MET A 1 -5.22 14.26 21.51
C MET A 1 -6.65 13.86 21.86
N TYR A 2 -7.52 14.82 22.20
CA TYR A 2 -8.91 14.54 22.54
C TYR A 2 -9.71 14.28 21.25
N SER A 3 -10.18 13.05 21.06
CA SER A 3 -11.16 12.70 20.03
C SER A 3 -12.55 13.02 20.58
N LEU A 4 -13.14 14.13 20.13
CA LEU A 4 -14.57 14.38 20.30
C LEU A 4 -15.32 13.43 19.37
N HIS A 5 -15.88 12.37 19.93
CA HIS A 5 -16.97 11.63 19.29
C HIS A 5 -18.21 12.52 19.29
N THR A 6 -18.48 13.18 18.16
CA THR A 6 -19.82 13.67 17.86
C THR A 6 -20.66 12.50 17.33
N PRO A 7 -21.83 12.21 17.90
CA PRO A 7 -22.75 11.24 17.33
C PRO A 7 -23.33 11.81 16.04
N THR A 8 -23.02 11.18 14.91
CA THR A 8 -23.65 11.43 13.61
C THR A 8 -25.09 10.88 13.61
N ASN A 9 -25.99 11.49 14.38
CA ASN A 9 -27.43 11.18 14.34
C ASN A 9 -28.28 12.41 14.01
N LYS A 10 -27.72 13.34 13.24
CA LYS A 10 -28.49 14.32 12.46
C LYS A 10 -27.83 14.52 11.09
N PRO A 11 -28.56 14.44 9.96
CA PRO A 11 -28.09 14.98 8.69
C PRO A 11 -28.13 16.52 8.76
N ASP A 12 -27.25 17.12 9.55
CA ASP A 12 -27.17 18.57 9.72
C ASP A 12 -26.54 19.22 8.48
N SER A 13 -27.39 19.79 7.62
CA SER A 13 -27.42 21.22 7.24
C SER A 13 -26.14 21.96 6.78
N LEU A 14 -24.98 21.33 6.63
CA LEU A 14 -23.73 21.97 6.15
C LEU A 14 -23.28 21.45 4.77
N ALA A 15 -24.16 20.80 4.02
CA ALA A 15 -23.87 20.46 2.64
C ALA A 15 -23.71 21.75 1.83
N HIS A 16 -22.45 22.14 1.56
CA HIS A 16 -22.15 23.23 0.66
C HIS A 16 -22.45 22.77 -0.77
N TYR A 17 -23.59 23.21 -1.31
CA TYR A 17 -23.90 23.08 -2.71
C TYR A 17 -23.06 24.10 -3.47
N VAL A 18 -22.10 23.62 -4.25
CA VAL A 18 -21.24 24.47 -5.09
C VAL A 18 -21.66 24.24 -6.54
N PHE A 19 -21.96 25.32 -7.26
CA PHE A 19 -22.18 25.23 -8.71
C PHE A 19 -20.90 24.79 -9.39
N SER A 20 -20.99 23.87 -10.35
CA SER A 20 -19.82 23.36 -11.09
C SER A 20 -19.05 24.47 -11.82
N SER A 21 -19.75 25.52 -12.24
CA SER A 21 -19.15 26.73 -12.82
C SER A 21 -18.27 27.52 -11.86
N ALA A 22 -18.38 27.33 -10.54
CA ALA A 22 -17.46 27.91 -9.56
C ALA A 22 -16.17 27.10 -9.42
N LEU A 23 -16.16 25.84 -9.85
CA LEU A 23 -15.01 24.93 -9.79
C LEU A 23 -14.21 24.89 -11.10
N VAL A 24 -14.81 25.32 -12.20
CA VAL A 24 -14.18 25.40 -13.52
C VAL A 24 -14.23 26.86 -13.99
N PRO A 25 -13.09 27.57 -14.08
CA PRO A 25 -13.07 28.96 -14.52
C PRO A 25 -13.77 29.13 -15.87
N SER A 26 -14.77 30.01 -15.93
CA SER A 26 -15.66 30.19 -17.09
C SER A 26 -14.99 30.75 -18.34
N SER A 27 -13.73 31.21 -18.25
CA SER A 27 -12.99 31.77 -19.37
C SER A 27 -12.41 30.66 -20.25
N ALA A 28 -13.20 30.26 -21.25
CA ALA A 28 -12.80 29.64 -22.53
C ALA A 28 -11.66 28.62 -22.45
N ILE A 29 -11.99 27.34 -22.23
CA ILE A 29 -11.18 26.17 -22.65
C ILE A 29 -9.68 26.30 -22.31
N ALA A 30 -9.34 27.00 -21.22
CA ALA A 30 -8.01 26.92 -20.66
C ALA A 30 -7.97 25.55 -19.98
N THR A 31 -7.45 24.54 -20.70
CA THR A 31 -7.23 23.21 -20.13
C THR A 31 -6.45 23.39 -18.85
N LEU A 32 -7.12 23.19 -17.71
CA LEU A 32 -6.46 23.30 -16.43
C LEU A 32 -5.32 22.29 -16.45
N GLY A 33 -4.11 22.72 -16.11
CA GLY A 33 -2.95 21.85 -15.94
C GLY A 33 -3.08 20.90 -14.74
N LEU A 34 -4.31 20.67 -14.27
CA LEU A 34 -4.64 19.92 -13.08
C LEU A 34 -4.40 18.44 -13.34
N SER A 35 -3.44 17.86 -12.63
CA SER A 35 -3.10 16.44 -12.71
C SER A 35 -3.70 15.62 -11.57
N VAL A 36 -4.03 16.27 -10.45
CA VAL A 36 -4.62 15.65 -9.25
C VAL A 36 -5.71 16.55 -8.69
N LEU A 37 -6.87 15.97 -8.38
CA LEU A 37 -8.00 16.66 -7.77
C LEU A 37 -8.44 15.94 -6.49
N ILE A 38 -8.71 16.70 -5.44
CA ILE A 38 -9.29 16.22 -4.19
C ILE A 38 -10.62 16.93 -3.98
N VAL A 39 -11.69 16.16 -3.86
CA VAL A 39 -13.05 16.63 -3.58
C VAL A 39 -13.45 16.06 -2.24
N SER A 40 -13.87 16.92 -1.31
CA SER A 40 -14.18 16.48 0.05
C SER A 40 -15.37 17.20 0.68
N ASN A 41 -16.14 16.48 1.50
CA ASN A 41 -17.22 17.00 2.34
C ASN A 41 -18.27 17.82 1.55
N MET A 42 -18.67 17.32 0.38
CA MET A 42 -19.65 18.02 -0.46
C MET A 42 -20.56 17.09 -1.24
N SER A 43 -21.69 17.64 -1.67
CA SER A 43 -22.59 16.98 -2.62
C SER A 43 -22.34 17.54 -4.03
N LEU A 44 -22.16 16.65 -5.00
CA LEU A 44 -21.84 17.01 -6.38
C LEU A 44 -22.85 16.32 -7.31
N THR A 45 -23.39 17.03 -8.29
CA THR A 45 -24.21 16.37 -9.32
C THR A 45 -23.32 15.61 -10.30
N ASN A 46 -23.83 14.55 -10.91
CA ASN A 46 -23.10 13.84 -11.97
C ASN A 46 -22.71 14.79 -13.12
N ASP A 47 -23.59 15.69 -13.54
CA ASP A 47 -23.31 16.75 -14.52
C ASP A 47 -22.17 17.67 -14.07
N GLY A 48 -22.15 18.03 -12.79
CA GLY A 48 -21.10 18.85 -12.21
C GLY A 48 -19.75 18.15 -12.23
N LEU A 49 -19.72 16.85 -11.89
CA LEU A 49 -18.52 16.03 -12.01
C LEU A 49 -18.03 15.96 -13.45
N VAL A 50 -18.91 15.69 -14.41
CA VAL A 50 -18.56 15.65 -15.84
C VAL A 50 -17.99 16.98 -16.33
N THR A 51 -18.58 18.10 -15.90
CA THR A 51 -18.07 19.45 -16.23
C THR A 51 -16.64 19.64 -15.73
N ILE A 52 -16.35 19.23 -14.48
CA ILE A 52 -15.00 19.31 -13.88
C ILE A 52 -14.01 18.44 -14.66
N LEU A 53 -14.42 17.20 -14.99
CA LEU A 53 -13.59 16.24 -15.72
C LEU A 53 -13.30 16.71 -17.15
N GLN A 54 -14.28 17.30 -17.85
CA GLN A 54 -14.10 17.89 -19.18
C GLN A 54 -13.16 19.10 -19.15
N GLY A 55 -13.23 19.93 -18.11
CA GLY A 55 -12.32 21.06 -17.90
C GLY A 55 -10.88 20.65 -17.52
N SER A 56 -10.67 19.38 -17.15
CA SER A 56 -9.42 18.87 -16.60
C SER A 56 -8.89 17.64 -17.35
N PRO A 57 -8.63 17.71 -18.67
CA PRO A 57 -8.27 16.53 -19.48
C PRO A 57 -6.93 15.88 -19.09
N ARG A 58 -6.07 16.59 -18.34
CA ARG A 58 -4.78 16.09 -17.83
C ARG A 58 -4.89 15.41 -16.46
N LEU A 59 -6.11 15.27 -15.93
CA LEU A 59 -6.34 14.68 -14.61
C LEU A 59 -5.98 13.20 -14.60
N THR A 60 -5.05 12.82 -13.74
CA THR A 60 -4.56 11.44 -13.59
C THR A 60 -4.90 10.84 -12.23
N GLY A 61 -5.14 11.68 -11.22
CA GLY A 61 -5.50 11.25 -9.87
C GLY A 61 -6.75 11.97 -9.36
N LEU A 62 -7.66 11.23 -8.76
CA LEU A 62 -8.88 11.76 -8.16
C LEU A 62 -9.11 11.16 -6.78
N THR A 63 -9.44 12.01 -5.82
CA THR A 63 -9.81 11.63 -4.46
C THR A 63 -11.17 12.17 -4.10
N PHE A 64 -12.08 11.29 -3.69
CA PHE A 64 -13.39 11.61 -3.14
C PHE A 64 -13.43 11.24 -1.65
N ALA A 65 -13.52 12.21 -0.75
CA ALA A 65 -13.60 11.97 0.69
C ALA A 65 -14.91 12.54 1.25
N CYS A 66 -15.82 11.69 1.73
CA CYS A 66 -17.13 12.13 2.21
C CYS A 66 -17.90 12.91 1.12
N VAL A 67 -17.91 12.38 -0.11
CA VAL A 67 -18.61 12.99 -1.26
C VAL A 67 -19.86 12.21 -1.59
N ASN A 68 -20.96 12.93 -1.82
CA ASN A 68 -22.21 12.34 -2.30
C ASN A 68 -22.45 12.76 -3.76
N LEU A 69 -22.62 11.80 -4.68
CA LEU A 69 -22.99 12.08 -6.06
C LEU A 69 -24.50 12.03 -6.23
N ILE A 70 -25.07 13.07 -6.82
CA ILE A 70 -26.52 13.23 -7.01
C ILE A 70 -26.86 13.19 -8.51
N GLY A 71 -27.97 12.54 -8.84
CA GLY A 71 -28.51 12.49 -10.20
C GLY A 71 -28.07 11.25 -10.99
N PRO A 72 -28.58 11.07 -12.22
CA PRO A 72 -28.27 9.91 -13.05
C PRO A 72 -26.81 9.95 -13.52
N ILE A 73 -26.22 8.77 -13.72
CA ILE A 73 -24.91 8.68 -14.37
C ILE A 73 -25.02 9.02 -15.85
N LEU A 74 -24.11 9.86 -16.30
CA LEU A 74 -24.03 10.31 -17.68
C LEU A 74 -23.14 9.38 -18.50
N SER A 75 -23.41 9.30 -19.81
CA SER A 75 -22.52 8.64 -20.75
C SER A 75 -21.29 9.53 -21.02
N PHE A 76 -20.31 9.47 -20.12
CA PHE A 76 -19.04 10.17 -20.23
C PHE A 76 -17.89 9.25 -19.79
N GLN A 77 -16.70 9.42 -20.36
CA GLN A 77 -15.49 8.70 -19.97
C GLN A 77 -14.28 9.63 -19.96
N HIS A 78 -13.54 9.60 -18.86
CA HIS A 78 -12.26 10.27 -18.68
C HIS A 78 -11.11 9.27 -18.84
N THR A 79 -10.54 9.21 -20.04
CA THR A 79 -9.52 8.20 -20.40
C THR A 79 -8.14 8.45 -19.77
N GLY A 80 -7.86 9.66 -19.29
CA GLY A 80 -6.59 10.01 -18.65
C GLY A 80 -6.47 9.57 -17.18
N MET A 81 -7.57 9.13 -16.55
CA MET A 81 -7.58 8.82 -15.11
C MET A 81 -6.80 7.53 -14.83
N LYS A 82 -5.87 7.58 -13.87
CA LYS A 82 -5.00 6.45 -13.49
C LYS A 82 -5.17 6.00 -12.04
N SER A 83 -5.45 6.93 -11.13
CA SER A 83 -5.58 6.66 -9.71
C SER A 83 -6.91 7.18 -9.18
N LEU A 84 -7.68 6.32 -8.52
CA LEU A 84 -8.92 6.68 -7.83
C LEU A 84 -8.82 6.34 -6.35
N ASN A 85 -9.14 7.32 -5.50
CA ASN A 85 -9.23 7.18 -4.05
C ASN A 85 -10.66 7.55 -3.65
N ALA A 86 -11.44 6.64 -3.03
CA ALA A 86 -12.77 7.01 -2.52
C ALA A 86 -13.29 6.13 -1.39
N ASP A 87 -14.34 6.60 -0.72
CA ASP A 87 -15.16 5.78 0.17
C ASP A 87 -15.67 4.53 -0.55
N PHE A 88 -15.69 3.39 0.13
CA PHE A 88 -16.07 2.12 -0.48
C PHE A 88 -17.47 2.16 -1.12
N LYS A 89 -18.46 2.72 -0.40
CA LYS A 89 -19.86 2.80 -0.82
C LYS A 89 -20.06 3.66 -2.07
N PHE A 90 -19.15 4.59 -2.31
CA PHE A 90 -19.17 5.46 -3.47
C PHE A 90 -18.83 4.71 -4.75
N ILE A 91 -17.91 3.75 -4.64
CA ILE A 91 -17.42 2.95 -5.75
C ILE A 91 -18.30 1.73 -5.98
N PHE A 92 -18.71 1.12 -4.87
CA PHE A 92 -19.50 -0.10 -4.83
C PHE A 92 -20.85 0.21 -4.16
N PRO A 93 -21.81 0.80 -4.91
CA PRO A 93 -23.12 1.15 -4.35
C PRO A 93 -23.88 -0.09 -3.89
N ASP A 94 -24.86 0.07 -3.01
CA ASP A 94 -25.62 -1.05 -2.44
C ASP A 94 -26.72 -1.56 -3.38
N ALA A 95 -27.31 -0.72 -4.23
CA ALA A 95 -28.36 -1.13 -5.17
C ALA A 95 -27.78 -1.45 -6.56
N PRO A 96 -28.10 -2.59 -7.19
CA PRO A 96 -27.55 -3.00 -8.50
C PRO A 96 -27.95 -2.07 -9.66
N THR A 97 -28.99 -1.27 -9.47
CA THR A 97 -29.45 -0.24 -10.42
C THR A 97 -28.58 1.02 -10.40
N ASP A 98 -27.82 1.24 -9.33
CA ASP A 98 -26.95 2.40 -9.21
C ASP A 98 -25.71 2.12 -10.05
N ALA A 99 -25.59 2.84 -11.16
CA ALA A 99 -24.40 2.77 -11.99
C ALA A 99 -23.17 3.14 -11.12
N SER A 100 -22.06 2.46 -11.36
CA SER A 100 -20.82 2.72 -10.61
C SER A 100 -20.10 3.92 -11.20
N VAL A 101 -19.53 4.78 -10.37
CA VAL A 101 -18.67 5.89 -10.79
C VAL A 101 -17.49 5.42 -11.66
N PHE A 102 -17.12 4.14 -11.60
CA PHE A 102 -16.10 3.57 -12.47
C PHE A 102 -16.46 3.61 -13.96
N SER A 103 -17.73 3.74 -14.34
CA SER A 103 -18.10 3.93 -15.75
C SER A 103 -17.43 5.16 -16.36
N TYR A 104 -17.10 6.17 -15.54
CA TYR A 104 -16.37 7.35 -15.97
C TYR A 104 -14.86 7.10 -16.16
N PHE A 105 -14.28 6.03 -15.60
CA PHE A 105 -12.82 5.89 -15.48
C PHE A 105 -12.30 4.53 -15.98
N PRO A 106 -12.41 4.22 -17.28
CA PRO A 106 -12.09 2.90 -17.82
C PRO A 106 -10.59 2.51 -17.73
N ASN A 107 -9.70 3.48 -17.50
CA ASN A 107 -8.25 3.30 -17.51
C ASN A 107 -7.60 3.36 -16.11
N VAL A 108 -8.39 3.22 -15.05
CA VAL A 108 -7.86 3.19 -13.67
C VAL A 108 -6.91 2.02 -13.49
N GLU A 109 -5.71 2.33 -13.01
CA GLU A 109 -4.64 1.38 -12.73
C GLU A 109 -4.44 1.18 -11.22
N ARG A 110 -4.75 2.21 -10.41
CA ARG A 110 -4.62 2.18 -8.96
C ARG A 110 -5.93 2.56 -8.28
N LEU A 111 -6.37 1.71 -7.37
CA LEU A 111 -7.57 1.91 -6.58
C LEU A 111 -7.22 1.94 -5.09
N ASN A 112 -7.69 2.97 -4.39
CA ASN A 112 -7.62 3.06 -2.95
C ASN A 112 -9.01 3.26 -2.39
N VAL A 113 -9.43 2.36 -1.51
CA VAL A 113 -10.76 2.37 -0.90
C VAL A 113 -10.67 2.28 0.61
N TRP A 114 -11.59 2.96 1.30
CA TRP A 114 -11.69 2.93 2.75
C TRP A 114 -13.13 2.78 3.22
N ASP A 115 -13.26 2.39 4.49
CA ASP A 115 -14.54 2.26 5.20
C ASP A 115 -15.58 1.37 4.48
N PRO A 116 -15.22 0.12 4.12
CA PRO A 116 -16.19 -0.82 3.60
C PRO A 116 -17.25 -1.18 4.64
N PRO A 117 -18.48 -1.51 4.21
CA PRO A 117 -19.49 -2.03 5.12
C PRO A 117 -19.07 -3.41 5.67
N PRO A 118 -19.55 -3.79 6.88
CA PRO A 118 -19.23 -5.09 7.47
C PRO A 118 -19.65 -6.30 6.63
N THR A 119 -20.66 -6.11 5.77
CA THR A 119 -21.13 -7.13 4.85
C THR A 119 -21.16 -6.52 3.45
N PHE A 120 -20.43 -7.12 2.52
CA PHE A 120 -20.49 -6.78 1.11
C PHE A 120 -20.33 -8.03 0.26
N SER A 121 -20.98 -8.06 -0.91
CA SER A 121 -20.89 -9.20 -1.82
C SER A 121 -19.58 -9.17 -2.61
N SER A 122 -18.72 -10.15 -2.39
CA SER A 122 -17.50 -10.38 -3.18
C SER A 122 -17.78 -10.51 -4.68
N GLY A 123 -18.89 -11.16 -5.04
CA GLY A 123 -19.33 -11.30 -6.43
C GLY A 123 -19.59 -9.96 -7.11
N ARG A 124 -20.12 -8.99 -6.36
CA ARG A 124 -20.37 -7.63 -6.87
C ARG A 124 -19.09 -6.84 -7.08
N ILE A 125 -18.11 -6.98 -6.19
CA ILE A 125 -16.77 -6.40 -6.38
C ILE A 125 -16.19 -6.91 -7.70
N LYS A 126 -16.22 -8.24 -7.90
CA LYS A 126 -15.73 -8.88 -9.11
C LYS A 126 -16.41 -8.34 -10.36
N GLU A 127 -17.74 -8.28 -10.36
CA GLU A 127 -18.52 -7.79 -11.49
C GLU A 127 -18.12 -6.36 -11.87
N ILE A 128 -18.11 -5.45 -10.90
CA ILE A 128 -17.81 -4.03 -11.12
C ILE A 128 -16.37 -3.84 -11.63
N LEU A 129 -15.39 -4.48 -10.98
CA LEU A 129 -13.99 -4.34 -11.36
C LEU A 129 -13.69 -4.95 -12.73
N THR A 130 -14.25 -6.12 -13.02
CA THR A 130 -14.07 -6.78 -14.33
C THR A 130 -14.71 -5.95 -15.45
N ARG A 131 -15.88 -5.36 -15.20
CA ARG A 131 -16.62 -4.58 -16.19
C ARG A 131 -15.97 -3.22 -16.48
N HIS A 132 -15.49 -2.52 -15.45
CA HIS A 132 -15.11 -1.12 -15.59
C HIS A 132 -13.62 -0.83 -15.38
N CYS A 133 -12.86 -1.73 -14.74
CA CYS A 133 -11.45 -1.51 -14.39
C CYS A 133 -10.53 -2.64 -14.89
N PRO A 134 -10.52 -2.97 -16.19
CA PRO A 134 -9.72 -4.08 -16.72
C PRO A 134 -8.20 -3.84 -16.61
N ARG A 135 -7.76 -2.62 -16.33
CA ARG A 135 -6.34 -2.23 -16.21
C ARG A 135 -5.87 -2.09 -14.77
N LEU A 136 -6.67 -2.48 -13.80
CA LEU A 136 -6.34 -2.31 -12.38
C LEU A 136 -5.15 -3.19 -11.99
N THR A 137 -4.00 -2.58 -11.69
CA THR A 137 -2.77 -3.28 -11.29
C THR A 137 -2.35 -2.99 -9.84
N GLY A 138 -3.02 -2.06 -9.15
CA GLY A 138 -2.68 -1.67 -7.78
C GLY A 138 -3.92 -1.48 -6.91
N TYR A 139 -3.90 -2.02 -5.70
CA TYR A 139 -5.04 -2.00 -4.79
C TYR A 139 -4.63 -1.64 -3.35
N LYS A 140 -5.37 -0.71 -2.75
CA LYS A 140 -5.19 -0.27 -1.37
C LYS A 140 -6.53 -0.33 -0.63
N LEU A 141 -6.60 -1.10 0.46
CA LEU A 141 -7.78 -1.22 1.31
C LEU A 141 -7.51 -0.74 2.74
N GLN A 142 -8.10 0.39 3.09
CA GLN A 142 -8.08 0.90 4.45
C GLN A 142 -9.38 0.53 5.17
N ASP A 143 -9.51 -0.74 5.55
CA ASP A 143 -10.71 -1.23 6.25
C ASP A 143 -10.62 -1.12 7.78
N LYS A 144 -11.68 -0.56 8.38
CA LYS A 144 -11.87 -0.43 9.83
C LYS A 144 -12.47 -1.68 10.51
N THR A 145 -13.16 -2.52 9.76
CA THR A 145 -14.11 -3.53 10.25
C THR A 145 -13.50 -4.92 10.49
N GLY A 146 -12.33 -5.22 9.92
CA GLY A 146 -11.72 -6.56 10.07
C GLY A 146 -12.31 -7.58 9.10
N THR A 147 -13.00 -7.12 8.05
CA THR A 147 -13.68 -8.00 7.10
C THR A 147 -12.67 -8.69 6.17
N PRO A 148 -12.95 -9.91 5.71
CA PRO A 148 -12.06 -10.68 4.81
C PRO A 148 -12.09 -10.13 3.37
N LEU A 149 -12.19 -8.82 3.19
CA LEU A 149 -12.25 -8.19 1.88
C LEU A 149 -10.90 -8.27 1.16
N VAL A 150 -9.78 -8.15 1.85
CA VAL A 150 -8.45 -8.23 1.21
C VAL A 150 -8.29 -9.51 0.36
N PRO A 151 -8.52 -10.73 0.88
CA PRO A 151 -8.40 -11.94 0.08
C PRO A 151 -9.45 -12.01 -1.04
N GLU A 152 -10.69 -11.55 -0.80
CA GLU A 152 -11.73 -11.49 -1.84
C GLU A 152 -11.34 -10.60 -3.00
N PHE A 153 -10.86 -9.38 -2.72
CA PHE A 153 -10.37 -8.45 -3.74
C PHE A 153 -9.23 -9.07 -4.53
N CYS A 154 -8.19 -9.58 -3.85
CA CYS A 154 -7.04 -10.19 -4.49
C CYS A 154 -7.42 -11.37 -5.40
N THR A 155 -8.43 -12.16 -5.01
CA THR A 155 -8.95 -13.28 -5.80
C THR A 155 -9.76 -12.83 -7.01
N ASN A 156 -10.59 -11.81 -6.83
CA ASN A 156 -11.45 -11.31 -7.89
C ASN A 156 -10.69 -10.58 -9.01
N ILE A 157 -9.54 -10.01 -8.69
CA ILE A 157 -8.67 -9.29 -9.64
C ILE A 157 -7.49 -10.13 -10.14
N ALA A 158 -7.51 -11.45 -9.90
CA ALA A 158 -6.43 -12.39 -10.26
C ALA A 158 -5.95 -12.27 -11.73
N ALA A 159 -6.85 -11.92 -12.65
CA ALA A 159 -6.53 -11.78 -14.07
C ALA A 159 -5.68 -10.53 -14.41
N ASN A 160 -5.60 -9.53 -13.53
CA ASN A 160 -5.07 -8.21 -13.89
C ASN A 160 -3.57 -8.01 -13.58
N ASN A 161 -2.82 -9.09 -13.30
CA ASN A 161 -1.39 -9.03 -12.95
C ASN A 161 -1.09 -7.97 -11.88
N ILE A 162 -1.64 -8.13 -10.68
CA ILE A 162 -1.48 -7.13 -9.61
C ILE A 162 -0.01 -6.94 -9.27
N THR A 163 0.39 -5.68 -9.18
CA THR A 163 1.76 -5.22 -8.92
C THR A 163 1.90 -4.57 -7.54
N GLU A 164 0.82 -4.04 -6.97
CA GLU A 164 0.84 -3.34 -5.68
C GLU A 164 -0.37 -3.74 -4.84
N ILE A 165 -0.11 -4.15 -3.60
CA ILE A 165 -1.13 -4.47 -2.60
C ILE A 165 -0.80 -3.71 -1.31
N MET A 166 -1.78 -2.99 -0.77
CA MET A 166 -1.69 -2.30 0.52
C MET A 166 -2.94 -2.54 1.36
N PHE A 167 -2.80 -2.98 2.61
CA PHE A 167 -3.94 -3.26 3.49
C PHE A 167 -3.63 -2.92 4.94
N ARG A 168 -4.62 -2.85 5.84
CA ARG A 168 -4.32 -2.69 7.27
C ARG A 168 -3.74 -3.97 7.86
N PHE A 169 -2.72 -3.85 8.70
CA PHE A 169 -1.99 -4.99 9.27
C PHE A 169 -2.87 -6.10 9.88
N ARG A 170 -3.96 -5.73 10.56
CA ARG A 170 -4.90 -6.70 11.15
C ARG A 170 -5.59 -7.64 10.15
N HIS A 171 -5.51 -7.35 8.86
CA HIS A 171 -6.08 -8.18 7.80
C HIS A 171 -5.16 -9.31 7.35
N ILE A 172 -3.99 -9.44 7.97
CA ILE A 172 -3.12 -10.59 7.71
C ILE A 172 -3.80 -11.84 8.25
N SER A 173 -4.05 -12.78 7.35
CA SER A 173 -4.50 -14.14 7.64
C SER A 173 -3.85 -15.09 6.63
N LEU A 174 -4.00 -16.40 6.81
CA LEU A 174 -3.53 -17.38 5.83
C LEU A 174 -4.19 -17.17 4.46
N GLU A 175 -5.49 -16.84 4.46
CA GLU A 175 -6.26 -16.55 3.25
C GLU A 175 -5.71 -15.31 2.55
N THR A 176 -5.40 -14.24 3.30
CA THR A 176 -4.79 -13.03 2.75
C THR A 176 -3.43 -13.33 2.11
N VAL A 177 -2.55 -14.08 2.81
CA VAL A 177 -1.24 -14.47 2.27
C VAL A 177 -1.40 -15.32 1.01
N SER A 178 -2.30 -16.30 1.03
CA SER A 178 -2.58 -17.18 -0.11
C SER A 178 -3.09 -16.37 -1.31
N ALA A 179 -3.99 -15.41 -1.07
CA ALA A 179 -4.53 -14.55 -2.12
C ALA A 179 -3.47 -13.60 -2.69
N ILE A 180 -2.54 -13.09 -1.88
CA ILE A 180 -1.38 -12.31 -2.35
C ILE A 180 -0.49 -13.18 -3.25
N LEU A 181 -0.24 -14.44 -2.86
CA LEU A 181 0.64 -15.35 -3.60
C LEU A 181 0.11 -15.75 -4.99
N MET A 182 -1.19 -15.61 -5.26
CA MET A 182 -1.71 -15.77 -6.62
C MET A 182 -1.11 -14.76 -7.61
N HIS A 183 -0.59 -13.63 -7.11
CA HIS A 183 0.06 -12.59 -7.89
C HIS A 183 1.59 -12.67 -7.89
N GLN A 184 2.17 -13.79 -7.43
CA GLN A 184 3.62 -13.94 -7.25
C GLN A 184 4.46 -13.59 -8.51
N ALA A 185 3.90 -13.78 -9.71
CA ALA A 185 4.58 -13.51 -10.98
C ALA A 185 4.61 -12.01 -11.36
N SER A 186 3.77 -11.17 -10.77
CA SER A 186 3.62 -9.74 -11.12
C SER A 186 3.87 -8.80 -9.94
N LEU A 187 3.73 -9.29 -8.71
CA LEU A 187 3.74 -8.47 -7.50
C LEU A 187 5.10 -7.80 -7.26
N LYS A 188 5.08 -6.47 -7.14
CA LYS A 188 6.25 -5.62 -6.90
C LYS A 188 6.24 -4.97 -5.52
N SER A 189 5.07 -4.76 -4.93
CA SER A 189 4.96 -4.04 -3.67
C SER A 189 3.90 -4.66 -2.78
N VAL A 190 4.30 -5.06 -1.57
CA VAL A 190 3.38 -5.42 -0.48
C VAL A 190 3.66 -4.47 0.66
N ARG A 191 2.61 -3.75 1.07
CA ARG A 191 2.67 -2.78 2.15
C ARG A 191 1.48 -2.96 3.06
N HIS A 192 1.57 -2.33 4.22
CA HIS A 192 0.43 -2.13 5.08
C HIS A 192 0.24 -0.66 5.41
N PHE A 193 -1.00 -0.25 5.68
CA PHE A 193 -1.23 1.07 6.24
C PHE A 193 -0.62 1.12 7.64
N SER A 194 0.24 2.13 7.85
CA SER A 194 0.79 2.45 9.16
C SER A 194 -0.34 2.60 10.19
N PHE A 195 -0.01 2.31 11.45
CA PHE A 195 -0.95 2.34 12.55
C PHE A 195 -1.70 3.68 12.60
N PRO A 196 -3.01 3.68 12.90
CA PRO A 196 -3.79 4.91 13.07
C PRO A 196 -3.22 5.83 14.18
N ASP A 197 -2.40 5.30 15.08
CA ASP A 197 -1.83 6.04 16.22
C ASP A 197 -0.39 6.55 15.99
N GLY A 198 0.08 6.61 14.74
CA GLY A 198 1.30 7.33 14.41
C GLY A 198 2.55 6.76 15.08
N ILE A 199 2.99 5.56 14.67
CA ILE A 199 4.39 5.21 14.87
C ILE A 199 5.19 6.32 14.21
N ASP A 200 5.78 7.16 15.04
CA ASP A 200 6.74 8.14 14.60
C ASP A 200 7.97 7.35 14.17
N MET A 201 8.10 7.17 12.87
CA MET A 201 9.22 6.45 12.26
C MET A 201 10.57 7.12 12.56
N GLU A 202 10.53 8.38 12.99
CA GLU A 202 11.68 9.19 13.39
C GLU A 202 11.89 9.23 14.91
N ALA A 203 10.98 8.66 15.71
CA ALA A 203 11.13 8.64 17.16
C ALA A 203 12.40 7.89 17.56
N GLU A 204 13.04 8.38 18.62
CA GLU A 204 14.23 7.75 19.22
C GLU A 204 13.93 6.42 19.93
N GLN A 205 12.69 5.93 19.86
CA GLN A 205 12.22 4.73 20.52
C GLN A 205 11.97 3.62 19.52
N VAL A 206 12.31 2.41 19.94
CA VAL A 206 12.05 1.21 19.17
C VAL A 206 10.54 0.93 19.19
N ALA A 207 9.92 0.87 18.00
CA ALA A 207 8.48 0.65 17.92
C ALA A 207 8.06 -0.67 18.63
N PRO A 208 7.02 -0.67 19.48
CA PRO A 208 6.52 -1.90 20.08
C PRO A 208 5.85 -2.77 19.01
N VAL A 209 5.96 -4.09 19.16
CA VAL A 209 5.28 -5.05 18.27
C VAL A 209 4.13 -5.71 19.00
N SER A 210 2.97 -5.76 18.35
CA SER A 210 1.85 -6.57 18.84
C SER A 210 2.10 -8.04 18.47
N ASN A 211 2.02 -8.91 19.47
CA ASN A 211 2.24 -10.35 19.31
C ASN A 211 1.09 -11.09 18.61
N HIS A 212 0.23 -10.37 17.89
CA HIS A 212 -1.09 -10.83 17.44
C HIS A 212 -1.02 -12.05 16.50
N PHE A 213 0.13 -12.32 15.88
CA PHE A 213 0.26 -13.32 14.81
C PHE A 213 1.40 -14.32 15.01
N GLN A 214 1.89 -14.63 16.22
CA GLN A 214 3.01 -15.58 16.37
C GLN A 214 2.83 -16.90 15.60
N ALA A 215 1.61 -17.46 15.61
CA ALA A 215 1.31 -18.71 14.92
C ALA A 215 1.35 -18.59 13.39
N TRP A 216 1.06 -17.39 12.84
CA TRP A 216 0.90 -17.16 11.40
C TRP A 216 2.03 -16.34 10.77
N GLY A 217 2.89 -15.75 11.59
CA GLY A 217 4.00 -14.91 11.14
C GLY A 217 4.98 -15.63 10.21
N SER A 218 5.12 -16.95 10.39
CA SER A 218 5.91 -17.79 9.50
C SER A 218 5.37 -17.80 8.06
N PHE A 219 4.05 -17.70 7.85
CA PHE A 219 3.47 -17.68 6.50
C PHE A 219 3.76 -16.37 5.76
N LEU A 220 4.02 -15.26 6.47
CA LEU A 220 4.41 -14.00 5.81
C LEU A 220 5.74 -14.14 5.05
N GLN A 221 6.60 -15.07 5.46
CA GLN A 221 7.84 -15.40 4.74
C GLN A 221 7.60 -16.01 3.36
N LEU A 222 6.40 -16.55 3.10
CA LEU A 222 6.05 -17.07 1.79
C LEU A 222 5.99 -15.96 0.74
N ILE A 223 5.63 -14.73 1.11
CA ILE A 223 5.54 -13.60 0.18
C ILE A 223 6.90 -13.32 -0.49
N PRO A 224 7.99 -13.00 0.25
CA PRO A 224 9.29 -12.77 -0.38
C PRO A 224 9.92 -14.05 -0.98
N ARG A 225 9.48 -15.24 -0.57
CA ARG A 225 9.89 -16.53 -1.18
C ARG A 225 9.22 -16.80 -2.53
N GLY A 226 7.94 -16.45 -2.69
CA GLY A 226 7.19 -16.67 -3.93
C GLY A 226 7.32 -15.52 -4.94
N CYS A 227 7.36 -14.28 -4.46
CA CYS A 227 7.28 -13.09 -5.31
C CYS A 227 8.65 -12.62 -5.80
N SER A 228 9.16 -13.22 -6.88
CA SER A 228 10.50 -12.90 -7.42
C SER A 228 10.66 -11.46 -7.94
N LYS A 229 9.56 -10.79 -8.30
CA LYS A 229 9.53 -9.40 -8.75
C LYS A 229 9.33 -8.38 -7.64
N LEU A 230 9.26 -8.82 -6.38
CA LEU A 230 9.02 -7.93 -5.25
C LEU A 230 10.19 -6.92 -5.10
N GLU A 231 9.85 -5.64 -5.13
CA GLU A 231 10.75 -4.50 -4.96
C GLU A 231 10.55 -3.80 -3.61
N THR A 232 9.36 -3.93 -3.00
CA THR A 232 9.06 -3.30 -1.71
C THR A 232 8.29 -4.26 -0.80
N LEU A 233 8.81 -4.47 0.41
CA LEU A 233 8.17 -5.22 1.48
C LEU A 233 8.11 -4.38 2.74
N GLU A 234 6.94 -3.82 3.03
CA GLU A 234 6.67 -3.04 4.23
C GLU A 234 5.69 -3.80 5.11
N LEU A 235 6.19 -4.44 6.16
CA LEU A 235 5.46 -5.19 7.18
C LEU A 235 6.00 -4.79 8.57
N ASN A 236 6.09 -3.48 8.82
CA ASN A 236 6.74 -2.89 9.98
C ASN A 236 6.02 -3.15 11.31
N ALA A 237 4.80 -3.68 11.25
CA ALA A 237 4.02 -4.16 12.40
C ALA A 237 4.25 -5.65 12.72
N HIS A 238 5.00 -6.38 11.90
CA HIS A 238 5.29 -7.79 12.10
C HIS A 238 6.75 -8.00 12.50
N GLU A 239 6.95 -8.70 13.61
CA GLU A 239 8.25 -9.21 14.04
C GLU A 239 8.57 -10.55 13.38
N MET A 240 9.56 -10.52 12.48
CA MET A 240 10.09 -11.68 11.81
C MET A 240 11.08 -12.43 12.70
N ASP A 241 10.99 -13.75 12.69
CA ASP A 241 11.96 -14.63 13.35
C ASP A 241 13.02 -15.06 12.32
N MET A 242 14.29 -14.73 12.57
CA MET A 242 15.38 -15.08 11.65
C MET A 242 15.58 -16.59 11.51
N ASP A 243 15.21 -17.38 12.52
CA ASP A 243 15.24 -18.85 12.41
C ASP A 243 14.28 -19.33 11.32
N VAL A 244 13.12 -18.67 11.18
CA VAL A 244 12.13 -18.99 10.14
C VAL A 244 12.56 -18.41 8.80
N VAL A 245 13.06 -17.17 8.77
CA VAL A 245 13.57 -16.53 7.55
C VAL A 245 14.64 -17.39 6.89
N GLU A 246 15.59 -17.91 7.67
CA GLU A 246 16.73 -18.68 7.18
C GLU A 246 16.39 -20.10 6.70
N GLN A 247 15.19 -20.64 7.01
CA GLN A 247 14.74 -21.95 6.52
C GLN A 247 14.52 -22.02 5.00
N GLY A 248 14.45 -20.88 4.31
CA GLY A 248 14.17 -20.85 2.87
C GLY A 248 14.55 -19.53 2.23
N GLU A 249 15.16 -19.61 1.05
CA GLU A 249 15.69 -18.45 0.33
C GLU A 249 14.57 -17.54 -0.19
N TRP A 250 14.73 -16.24 0.01
CA TRP A 250 13.86 -15.24 -0.60
C TRP A 250 14.17 -15.09 -2.10
N ALA A 251 13.16 -15.24 -2.94
CA ALA A 251 13.28 -15.16 -4.41
C ALA A 251 13.34 -13.71 -4.92
N CYS A 252 12.98 -12.72 -4.10
CA CYS A 252 12.89 -11.30 -4.45
C CYS A 252 14.25 -10.59 -4.60
N LYS A 253 15.06 -10.98 -5.59
CA LYS A 253 16.39 -10.37 -5.85
C LYS A 253 16.33 -8.88 -6.21
N ASN A 254 15.15 -8.37 -6.58
CA ASN A 254 14.94 -6.96 -6.92
C ASN A 254 14.47 -6.10 -5.73
N LEU A 255 14.52 -6.63 -4.49
CA LEU A 255 14.09 -5.90 -3.31
C LEU A 255 14.91 -4.61 -3.13
N LYS A 256 14.22 -3.47 -3.09
CA LYS A 256 14.79 -2.13 -2.90
C LYS A 256 14.47 -1.55 -1.54
N ASN A 257 13.26 -1.82 -1.04
CA ASN A 257 12.78 -1.27 0.22
C ASN A 257 12.32 -2.41 1.12
N ILE A 258 12.85 -2.47 2.33
CA ILE A 258 12.41 -3.37 3.37
C ILE A 258 12.11 -2.59 4.65
N GLN A 259 10.90 -2.78 5.18
CA GLN A 259 10.53 -2.26 6.50
C GLN A 259 9.90 -3.39 7.29
N ILE A 260 10.67 -3.95 8.22
CA ILE A 260 10.28 -5.11 9.03
C ILE A 260 10.74 -4.93 10.47
N ARG A 261 10.18 -5.72 11.38
CA ARG A 261 10.76 -5.93 12.70
C ARG A 261 11.43 -7.28 12.74
N VAL A 262 12.44 -7.43 13.60
CA VAL A 262 13.14 -8.71 13.78
C VAL A 262 13.26 -9.04 15.26
N LYS A 263 12.86 -10.27 15.60
CA LYS A 263 12.92 -10.78 16.97
C LYS A 263 14.33 -10.73 17.51
N GLY A 264 14.50 -10.13 18.69
CA GLY A 264 15.79 -9.97 19.36
C GLY A 264 16.54 -8.69 18.99
N LEU A 265 16.07 -7.89 18.03
CA LEU A 265 16.52 -6.52 17.74
C LEU A 265 15.67 -5.47 18.47
N ASP A 266 15.43 -5.68 19.76
CA ASP A 266 14.44 -4.92 20.54
C ASP A 266 14.98 -3.60 21.11
N THR A 267 16.24 -3.27 20.84
CA THR A 267 16.90 -2.06 21.35
C THR A 267 17.54 -1.28 20.21
N LYS A 268 17.60 0.05 20.38
CA LYS A 268 18.27 0.98 19.44
C LYS A 268 19.70 0.52 19.14
N ASP A 269 20.45 0.13 20.17
CA ASP A 269 21.84 -0.32 20.02
C ASP A 269 21.99 -1.57 19.16
N LYS A 270 21.12 -2.57 19.35
CA LYS A 270 21.14 -3.79 18.54
C LYS A 270 20.78 -3.50 17.09
N ILE A 271 19.77 -2.65 16.85
CA ILE A 271 19.38 -2.22 15.50
C ILE A 271 20.55 -1.47 14.83
N LEU A 272 21.13 -0.48 15.51
CA LEU A 272 22.27 0.29 14.98
C LEU A 272 23.47 -0.58 14.67
N LYS A 273 23.75 -1.58 15.51
CA LYS A 273 24.83 -2.55 15.27
C LYS A 273 24.55 -3.42 14.03
N ALA A 274 23.32 -3.90 13.85
CA ALA A 274 22.94 -4.63 12.64
C ALA A 274 23.08 -3.76 11.37
N ILE A 275 22.63 -2.51 11.42
CA ILE A 275 22.76 -1.53 10.32
C ILE A 275 24.23 -1.22 10.02
N ALA A 276 25.06 -1.05 11.04
CA ALA A 276 26.50 -0.79 10.87
C ALA A 276 27.20 -1.97 10.19
N LEU A 277 26.87 -3.22 10.56
CA LEU A 277 27.37 -4.42 9.91
C LEU A 277 26.91 -4.52 8.45
N TRP A 278 25.64 -4.22 8.17
CA TRP A 278 25.10 -4.18 6.82
C TRP A 278 25.81 -3.13 5.94
N ARG A 279 25.90 -1.88 6.40
CA ARG A 279 26.62 -0.80 5.70
C ARG A 279 28.08 -1.13 5.43
N LYS A 280 28.77 -1.70 6.43
CA LYS A 280 30.15 -2.17 6.26
C LYS A 280 30.25 -3.20 5.13
N GLY A 281 29.33 -4.17 5.08
CA GLY A 281 29.27 -5.15 4.00
C GLY A 281 28.96 -4.54 2.63
N CYS A 282 28.05 -3.56 2.56
CA CYS A 282 27.76 -2.82 1.32
C CYS A 282 28.99 -2.06 0.81
N TRP A 283 29.67 -1.34 1.70
CA TRP A 283 30.89 -0.61 1.36
C TRP A 283 32.01 -1.54 0.88
N GLN A 284 32.16 -2.71 1.53
CA GLN A 284 33.11 -3.74 1.10
C GLN A 284 32.80 -4.26 -0.31
N ARG A 285 31.53 -4.56 -0.60
CA ARG A 285 31.10 -4.96 -1.96
C ARG A 285 31.42 -3.89 -2.99
N TRP A 286 31.11 -2.63 -2.68
CA TRP A 286 31.42 -1.51 -3.56
C TRP A 286 32.92 -1.37 -3.83
N GLN A 287 33.77 -1.59 -2.83
CA GLN A 287 35.22 -1.63 -3.01
C GLN A 287 35.69 -2.80 -3.88
N GLU A 288 35.08 -3.97 -3.74
CA GLU A 288 35.36 -5.15 -4.58
C GLU A 288 35.04 -4.89 -6.05
N GLU A 289 33.86 -4.32 -6.31
CA GLU A 289 33.41 -3.93 -7.65
C GLU A 289 34.30 -2.84 -8.26
N ALA A 290 34.87 -1.95 -7.45
CA ALA A 290 35.83 -0.94 -7.86
C ALA A 290 37.27 -1.48 -8.04
N GLY A 291 37.52 -2.78 -7.81
CA GLY A 291 38.83 -3.41 -7.96
C GLY A 291 39.83 -3.13 -6.83
N ALA A 292 39.38 -2.64 -5.68
CA ALA A 292 40.27 -2.38 -4.54
C ALA A 292 40.71 -3.69 -3.85
N PRO A 293 42.00 -3.83 -3.48
CA PRO A 293 42.56 -5.07 -2.95
C PRO A 293 41.86 -5.50 -1.66
N VAL A 294 41.55 -6.80 -1.61
CA VAL A 294 40.78 -7.39 -0.54
C VAL A 294 41.67 -7.83 0.61
N GLY A 295 41.71 -7.05 1.71
CA GLY A 295 42.45 -7.44 2.91
C GLY A 295 41.93 -8.78 3.47
N ALA A 296 42.81 -9.71 3.82
CA ALA A 296 42.47 -11.09 4.22
C ALA A 296 41.61 -11.21 5.48
N GLU A 297 41.46 -10.15 6.28
CA GLU A 297 40.51 -10.07 7.41
C GLU A 297 39.03 -10.06 6.97
N ARG A 298 38.76 -10.14 5.66
CA ARG A 298 37.47 -9.83 5.01
C ARG A 298 36.32 -10.80 5.16
N ARG A 299 36.55 -12.04 5.57
CA ARG A 299 35.41 -12.91 5.90
C ARG A 299 34.93 -12.47 7.28
N LEU A 300 33.96 -11.56 7.33
CA LEU A 300 33.02 -11.42 8.46
C LEU A 300 32.87 -12.82 9.02
N LYS A 301 33.44 -13.08 10.20
CA LYS A 301 33.55 -14.44 10.75
C LYS A 301 32.18 -15.09 10.58
N GLU A 302 32.07 -16.04 9.65
CA GLU A 302 30.79 -16.72 9.34
C GLU A 302 30.24 -17.41 10.61
N THR A 303 31.09 -17.54 11.63
CA THR A 303 30.81 -18.03 12.97
C THR A 303 30.08 -17.06 13.90
N ASP A 304 29.91 -15.77 13.58
CA ASP A 304 29.12 -14.88 14.42
C ASP A 304 27.62 -15.22 14.28
N THR A 305 27.05 -15.81 15.34
CA THR A 305 25.65 -16.24 15.40
C THR A 305 24.75 -15.21 16.08
N SER A 306 25.27 -14.01 16.40
CA SER A 306 24.46 -12.93 16.95
C SER A 306 23.33 -12.53 15.99
N ILE A 307 22.22 -12.06 16.54
CA ILE A 307 21.06 -11.66 15.74
C ILE A 307 21.41 -10.51 14.79
N GLU A 308 22.25 -9.57 15.21
CA GLU A 308 22.72 -8.45 14.41
C GLU A 308 23.51 -8.91 13.18
N ALA A 309 24.42 -9.88 13.36
CA ALA A 309 25.19 -10.45 12.27
C ALA A 309 24.32 -11.27 11.31
N ARG A 310 23.37 -12.05 11.83
CA ARG A 310 22.40 -12.83 11.02
C ARG A 310 21.54 -11.92 10.14
N VAL A 311 20.97 -10.86 10.72
CA VAL A 311 20.17 -9.87 9.99
C VAL A 311 21.01 -9.17 8.93
N ALA A 312 22.19 -8.66 9.28
CA ALA A 312 23.08 -7.99 8.34
C ALA A 312 23.46 -8.90 7.15
N ARG A 313 23.84 -10.16 7.41
CA ARG A 313 24.13 -11.15 6.36
C ARG A 313 22.92 -11.43 5.47
N HIS A 314 21.72 -11.50 6.05
CA HIS A 314 20.50 -11.68 5.27
C HIS A 314 20.23 -10.48 4.35
N LEU A 315 20.33 -9.24 4.86
CA LEU A 315 20.12 -8.02 4.08
C LEU A 315 21.16 -7.87 2.95
N LEU A 316 22.40 -8.30 3.17
CA LEU A 316 23.44 -8.31 2.13
C LEU A 316 23.12 -9.21 0.94
N LYS A 317 22.15 -10.14 1.03
CA LYS A 317 21.74 -10.99 -0.11
C LYS A 317 20.97 -10.22 -1.20
N PHE A 318 20.63 -8.96 -0.96
CA PHE A 318 19.83 -8.13 -1.88
C PHE A 318 20.66 -6.98 -2.44
N ASP A 319 21.17 -7.14 -3.67
CA ASP A 319 22.08 -6.16 -4.30
C ASP A 319 21.42 -4.80 -4.57
N LYS A 320 20.09 -4.78 -4.73
CA LYS A 320 19.33 -3.55 -5.03
C LYS A 320 18.74 -2.89 -3.78
N LEU A 321 19.05 -3.41 -2.60
CA LEU A 321 18.47 -2.94 -1.34
C LEU A 321 18.99 -1.55 -1.02
N TRP A 322 18.08 -0.58 -1.04
CA TRP A 322 18.38 0.83 -0.86
C TRP A 322 17.88 1.35 0.48
N THR A 323 16.67 0.99 0.89
CA THR A 323 16.07 1.48 2.12
C THR A 323 15.76 0.33 3.06
N VAL A 324 16.31 0.42 4.28
CA VAL A 324 16.13 -0.56 5.35
C VAL A 324 15.58 0.13 6.59
N TRP A 325 14.47 -0.39 7.11
CA TRP A 325 13.93 -0.05 8.42
C TRP A 325 13.76 -1.33 9.23
N LEU A 326 14.36 -1.37 10.43
CA LEU A 326 14.36 -2.54 11.32
C LEU A 326 13.63 -2.30 12.65
N GLY A 327 12.80 -1.26 12.73
CA GLY A 327 12.17 -0.82 13.98
C GLY A 327 12.62 0.53 14.51
N TYR A 328 13.61 1.14 13.86
CA TYR A 328 14.20 2.42 14.24
C TYR A 328 14.83 3.11 13.03
N GLN A 329 14.24 4.25 12.60
CA GLN A 329 14.65 5.08 11.46
C GLN A 329 14.89 4.32 10.13
N SER A 330 14.85 5.06 9.02
CA SER A 330 15.16 4.49 7.71
C SER A 330 16.63 4.70 7.37
N TRP A 331 17.30 3.66 6.90
CA TRP A 331 18.74 3.68 6.60
C TRP A 331 19.00 3.32 5.14
N ASN A 332 19.97 4.02 4.56
CA ASN A 332 20.52 3.74 3.24
C ASN A 332 21.91 3.09 3.36
N PRO A 333 22.38 2.34 2.34
CA PRO A 333 23.64 1.60 2.40
C PRO A 333 24.90 2.47 2.50
N ILE A 334 24.78 3.77 2.17
CA ILE A 334 25.86 4.77 2.19
C ILE A 334 25.42 5.92 3.09
#